data_AF-D9R2T2-F1
#
_entry.id   AF-D9R2T2-F1
#
_cell.length_a   1.000
_cell.length_b   1.000
_cell.length_c   1.000
_cell.angle_alpha   90.00
_cell.angle_beta   90.00
_cell.angle_gamma   90.00
#
_symmetry.space_group_name_H-M   'P 1'
#
loop_
_entity.id
_entity.type
_entity.pdbx_description
1 polymer ?
#
loop_
_entity_poly.entity_id
_entity_poly.type
_entity_poly.pdbx_seq_one_letter_code
_entity_poly.pdbx_strand_id
1 'polypeptide(L)' 'MDTAKAKKALKKLAKQKGISERAVRQEIEIAIQEAMKSPDPQAQAFWKSIPHKGEQPTPEEVITYIADMVKE' A
#
# COMPACT_ATOMS: atom_id res chain seq x y z
N MET A 1 8.02 -3.07 -10.47
CA MET A 1 6.72 -2.36 -10.34
C MET A 1 6.98 -0.85 -10.34
N ASP A 2 6.19 -0.06 -11.07
CA ASP A 2 6.29 1.40 -11.10
C ASP A 2 5.33 2.03 -10.08
N THR A 3 5.88 2.61 -9.02
CA THR A 3 5.14 3.20 -7.90
C THR A 3 4.85 4.70 -8.05
N ALA A 4 5.24 5.33 -9.16
CA ALA A 4 5.14 6.77 -9.33
C ALA A 4 3.69 7.27 -9.29
N LYS A 5 2.74 6.49 -9.80
CA LYS A 5 1.30 6.81 -9.77
C LYS A 5 0.76 6.79 -8.34
N ALA A 6 1.08 5.74 -7.56
CA ALA A 6 0.70 5.65 -6.15
C ALA A 6 1.27 6.82 -5.34
N LYS A 7 2.55 7.16 -5.53
CA LYS A 7 3.18 8.31 -4.87
C LYS A 7 2.46 9.63 -5.17
N LYS A 8 2.08 9.87 -6.43
CA LYS A 8 1.29 11.06 -6.81
C LYS A 8 -0.11 11.06 -6.18
N ALA A 9 -0.76 9.89 -6.10
CA ALA A 9 -2.07 9.75 -5.48
C ALA A 9 -2.03 10.07 -3.98
N LEU A 10 -1.05 9.53 -3.24
CA LEU A 10 -0.84 9.83 -1.83
C LEU A 10 -0.60 11.32 -1.59
N LYS A 11 0.22 11.97 -2.43
CA LYS A 11 0.44 13.42 -2.37
C LYS A 11 -0.84 14.22 -2.59
N LYS A 12 -1.66 13.82 -3.57
CA LYS A 12 -2.95 14.47 -3.83
C LYS A 12 -3.91 14.29 -2.65
N LEU A 13 -3.98 13.09 -2.08
CA LEU A 13 -4.82 12.79 -0.92
C LEU A 13 -4.40 13.62 0.31
N ALA A 14 -3.10 13.69 0.59
CA ALA A 14 -2.56 14.51 1.67
C ALA A 14 -3.02 15.97 1.55
N LYS A 15 -2.87 16.55 0.35
CA LYS A 15 -3.33 17.91 0.06
C LYS A 15 -4.84 18.07 0.23
N GLN A 16 -5.64 17.12 -0.24
CA GLN A 16 -7.10 17.15 -0.11
C GLN A 16 -7.57 17.08 1.35
N LYS A 17 -6.87 16.31 2.18
CA LYS A 17 -7.19 16.11 3.59
C LYS A 17 -6.57 17.17 4.51
N GLY A 18 -5.70 18.04 4.00
CA GLY A 18 -4.99 19.05 4.79
C GLY A 18 -3.95 18.45 5.76
N ILE A 19 -3.44 17.25 5.47
CA ILE A 19 -2.43 16.56 6.29
C ILE A 19 -1.14 16.34 5.50
N SER A 20 -0.06 15.95 6.18
CA SER A 20 1.22 15.70 5.53
C SER A 20 1.23 14.39 4.75
N GLU A 21 2.03 14.31 3.68
CA GLU A 21 2.25 13.05 2.94
C GLU A 21 2.76 11.93 3.86
N ARG A 22 3.59 12.30 4.86
CA ARG A 22 4.11 11.38 5.86
C ARG A 22 3.00 10.79 6.73
N ALA A 23 2.04 11.61 7.18
CA ALA A 23 0.91 11.13 7.96
C ALA A 23 0.05 10.14 7.17
N VAL A 24 -0.23 10.43 5.90
CA VAL A 24 -0.97 9.50 5.03
C VAL A 24 -0.22 8.17 4.88
N ARG A 25 1.09 8.22 4.61
CA ARG A 25 1.90 6.99 4.49
C ARG A 25 1.89 6.19 5.78
N GLN A 26 2.12 6.84 6.91
CA GLN A 26 2.19 6.19 8.22
C GLN A 26 0.88 5.49 8.59
N GLU A 27 -0.27 6.12 8.36
CA GLU A 27 -1.57 5.50 8.60
C GLU A 27 -1.77 4.24 7.74
N ILE A 28 -1.34 4.28 6.48
CA ILE A 28 -1.42 3.12 5.57
C ILE A 28 -0.43 2.03 5.99
N GLU A 29 0.79 2.38 6.43
CA GLU A 29 1.76 1.42 6.96
C GLU A 29 1.19 0.67 8.16
N ILE A 30 0.54 1.37 9.10
CA ILE A 30 -0.13 0.77 10.25
C ILE A 30 -1.23 -0.19 9.78
N ALA A 31 -2.07 0.24 8.84
CA ALA A 31 -3.13 -0.61 8.30
C ALA A 31 -2.59 -1.88 7.61
N ILE A 32 -1.49 -1.76 6.87
CA ILE A 32 -0.81 -2.92 6.25
C ILE A 32 -0.27 -3.85 7.32
N GLN A 33 0.44 -3.32 8.33
CA GLN A 33 1.00 -4.13 9.41
C GLN A 33 -0.08 -4.89 10.19
N GLU A 34 -1.22 -4.25 10.48
CA GLU A 34 -2.35 -4.91 11.11
C GLU A 34 -2.97 -5.97 10.18
N ALA A 35 -3.16 -5.67 8.90
CA ALA A 35 -3.74 -6.62 7.95
C ALA A 35 -2.84 -7.84 7.68
N MET A 36 -1.50 -7.68 7.76
CA MET A 36 -0.54 -8.78 7.63
C MET A 36 -0.56 -9.76 8.81
N LYS A 37 -1.11 -9.36 9.97
CA LYS A 37 -1.28 -10.24 11.13
C LYS A 37 -2.48 -11.20 10.99
N SER A 38 -3.26 -11.08 9.92
CA SER A 38 -4.42 -11.93 9.69
C SER A 38 -4.05 -13.43 9.69
N PRO A 39 -4.76 -14.28 10.45
CA PRO A 39 -4.54 -15.72 10.43
C PRO A 39 -5.15 -16.38 9.17
N ASP A 40 -5.93 -15.65 8.38
CA ASP A 40 -6.56 -16.17 7.16
C ASP A 40 -5.50 -16.58 6.11
N PRO A 41 -5.48 -17.87 5.69
CA PRO A 41 -4.54 -18.34 4.68
C PRO A 41 -4.63 -17.58 3.36
N GLN A 42 -5.82 -17.13 2.96
CA GLN A 42 -5.99 -16.38 1.72
C GLN A 42 -5.36 -14.99 1.82
N ALA A 43 -5.57 -14.28 2.94
CA ALA A 43 -4.90 -13.02 3.23
C ALA A 43 -3.37 -13.18 3.25
N GLN A 44 -2.85 -14.25 3.87
CA GLN A 44 -1.41 -14.51 3.89
C GLN A 44 -0.84 -14.79 2.50
N ALA A 45 -1.57 -15.55 1.67
CA ALA A 45 -1.17 -15.81 0.29
C ALA A 45 -1.13 -14.51 -0.53
N PHE A 46 -2.12 -13.64 -0.34
CA PHE A 46 -2.16 -12.32 -0.97
C PHE A 46 -0.95 -11.46 -0.57
N TRP A 47 -0.64 -11.33 0.73
CA TRP A 47 0.51 -10.53 1.15
C TRP A 47 1.85 -11.06 0.61
N LYS A 48 1.99 -12.39 0.50
CA LYS A 48 3.16 -13.05 -0.09
C LYS A 48 3.26 -12.87 -1.61
N SER A 49 2.15 -12.55 -2.30
CA SER A 49 2.15 -12.40 -3.76
C SER A 49 2.54 -11.00 -4.22
N ILE A 50 2.60 -10.01 -3.32
CA ILE A 50 2.97 -8.64 -3.65
C ILE A 50 4.49 -8.56 -3.90
N PRO A 51 4.95 -8.13 -5.08
CA PRO A 51 6.38 -7.93 -5.31
C PRO A 51 6.87 -6.69 -4.55
N HIS A 52 7.85 -6.86 -3.66
CA HIS A 52 8.44 -5.78 -2.88
C HIS A 52 9.96 -5.89 -2.76
N LYS A 53 10.63 -4.76 -2.53
CA LYS A 53 12.10 -4.72 -2.39
C LYS A 53 12.60 -4.96 -0.96
N GLY A 54 11.82 -4.60 0.05
CA GLY A 54 12.18 -4.73 1.47
C GLY A 54 11.69 -6.03 2.10
N GLU A 55 11.73 -6.11 3.43
CA GLU A 55 11.13 -7.23 4.18
C GLU A 55 9.60 -7.26 4.09
N GLN A 56 8.98 -6.09 3.93
CA GLN A 56 7.53 -5.92 3.80
C GLN A 56 7.23 -4.92 2.67
N PRO A 57 6.06 -5.02 2.02
CA PRO A 57 5.68 -4.09 0.96
C PRO A 57 5.41 -2.68 1.52
N THR A 58 5.90 -1.67 0.81
CA THR A 58 5.59 -0.26 1.11
C THR A 58 4.15 0.10 0.75
N PRO A 59 3.57 1.17 1.31
CA PRO A 59 2.25 1.67 0.92
C PRO A 59 2.09 1.84 -0.60
N GLU A 60 3.09 2.43 -1.26
CA GLU A 60 3.05 2.62 -2.70
C GLU A 60 3.11 1.30 -3.47
N GLU A 61 3.86 0.30 -2.99
CA GLU A 61 3.92 -1.02 -3.60
C GLU A 61 2.56 -1.74 -3.51
N VAL A 62 1.95 -1.75 -2.32
CA VAL A 62 0.63 -2.36 -2.08
C VAL A 62 -0.44 -1.70 -2.96
N ILE A 63 -0.50 -0.36 -2.96
CA ILE A 63 -1.47 0.40 -3.76
C ILE A 63 -1.29 0.10 -5.25
N THR A 64 -0.04 0.06 -5.72
CA THR A 64 0.23 -0.21 -7.14
C THR A 64 -0.21 -1.62 -7.52
N TYR A 65 0.13 -2.62 -6.70
CA TYR A 65 -0.25 -4.00 -6.94
C TYR A 65 -1.78 -4.17 -6.98
N ILE A 66 -2.49 -3.63 -5.99
CA ILE A 66 -3.96 -3.68 -5.95
C ILE A 66 -4.57 -2.95 -7.15
N ALA A 67 -4.03 -1.78 -7.50
CA ALA A 67 -4.49 -1.04 -8.67
C ALA A 67 -4.25 -1.78 -9.98
N ASP A 68 -3.21 -2.62 -10.07
CA ASP A 68 -2.94 -3.44 -11.25
C ASP A 68 -3.87 -4.66 -11.33
N MET A 69 -4.28 -5.24 -10.20
CA MET A 69 -5.24 -6.36 -10.18
C MET A 69 -6.64 -6.00 -10.68
N VAL A 70 -7.03 -4.72 -10.54
CA VAL A 70 -8.37 -4.23 -10.91
C VAL A 70 -8.41 -3.57 -12.29
N LYS A 71 -7.27 -3.49 -12.99
CA LYS A 71 -7.26 -3.03 -14.38
C LYS A 71 -7.76 -4.17 -15.26
N GLU A 72 -8.99 -4.03 -15.74
CA GLU A 72 -9.54 -4.79 -16.85
C GLU A 72 -8.78 -4.53 -18.16
#